data_AF-A0A8J1VQB9-F1
#
_entry.id   AF-A0A8J1VQB9-F1
#
_cell.length_a   1.000
_cell.length_b   1.000
_cell.length_c   1.000
_cell.angle_alpha   90.00
_cell.angle_beta   90.00
_cell.angle_gamma   90.00
#
_symmetry.space_group_name_H-M   'P 1'
#
loop_
_entity.id
_entity.type
_entity.pdbx_description
1 polymer ?
#
loop_
_entity_poly.entity_id
_entity_poly.type
_entity_poly.pdbx_seq_one_letter_code
_entity_poly.pdbx_strand_id
1 'polypeptide(L)'
;MSALATDLILHPALSQSLAVLATTLGRDKVYRLVQYLARLIAWSFLRRGSIEAADRWDGLKNGLTMGRRAMRVFRPVEFLQAAMKLAQRPITNLSGPGQLAQFTQIGRQLGYAGFLGTDMLFWLGTIRFLKYDKAKLKRIQDISMKFWFSGIVLSLVSSSASLVKLRADGRRFALSNEIARRETGSEKSSEDRIRDDEERRGKGRALLA
;
A
#
# COMPACT_ATOMS: atom_id res chain seq x y z
N MET A 1 20.43 -40.45 -6.78
CA MET A 1 20.35 -39.00 -7.09
C MET A 1 18.95 -38.52 -7.48
N SER A 2 18.01 -39.39 -7.89
CA SER A 2 16.62 -38.96 -8.19
C SER A 2 15.80 -38.63 -6.94
N ALA A 3 15.93 -39.40 -5.85
CA ALA A 3 15.11 -39.20 -4.64
C ALA A 3 15.27 -37.80 -4.02
N LEU A 4 16.52 -37.30 -3.88
CA LEU A 4 16.78 -35.94 -3.37
C LEU A 4 16.23 -34.85 -4.30
N ALA A 5 16.26 -35.07 -5.61
CA ALA A 5 15.68 -34.14 -6.57
C ALA A 5 14.14 -34.14 -6.47
N THR A 6 13.52 -35.31 -6.33
CA THR A 6 12.07 -35.44 -6.14
C THR A 6 11.61 -34.79 -4.84
N ASP A 7 12.35 -35.00 -3.75
CA ASP A 7 12.01 -34.46 -2.43
C ASP A 7 12.21 -32.94 -2.36
N LEU A 8 13.23 -32.41 -3.05
CA LEU A 8 13.41 -30.98 -3.22
C LEU A 8 12.29 -30.38 -4.10
N ILE A 9 12.02 -30.94 -5.27
CA ILE A 9 11.03 -30.39 -6.22
C ILE A 9 9.61 -30.39 -5.64
N LEU A 10 9.24 -31.43 -4.89
CA LEU A 10 7.92 -31.56 -4.28
C LEU A 10 7.83 -30.92 -2.88
N HIS A 11 8.89 -30.26 -2.42
CA HIS A 11 8.88 -29.64 -1.10
C HIS A 11 7.83 -28.51 -1.04
N PRO A 12 6.93 -28.49 -0.04
CA PRO A 12 5.82 -27.54 0.02
C PRO A 12 6.29 -26.08 0.05
N ALA A 13 7.45 -25.79 0.64
CA ALA A 13 8.04 -24.45 0.60
C ALA A 13 8.47 -24.02 -0.82
N LEU A 14 8.93 -24.95 -1.65
CA LEU A 14 9.24 -24.68 -3.05
C LEU A 14 7.96 -24.45 -3.86
N SER A 15 6.92 -25.26 -3.65
CA SER A 15 5.61 -25.03 -4.28
C SER A 15 4.99 -23.67 -3.87
N GLN A 16 5.07 -23.30 -2.59
CA GLN A 16 4.58 -22.01 -2.09
C GLN A 16 5.39 -20.83 -2.64
N SER A 17 6.72 -20.93 -2.67
CA SER A 17 7.57 -19.88 -3.24
C SER A 17 7.33 -19.74 -4.75
N LEU A 18 7.16 -20.84 -5.48
CA LEU A 18 6.76 -20.84 -6.89
C LEU A 18 5.38 -20.20 -7.10
N ALA A 19 4.40 -20.45 -6.23
CA ALA A 19 3.10 -19.80 -6.30
C ALA A 19 3.21 -18.28 -6.09
N VAL A 20 4.06 -17.82 -5.16
CA VAL A 20 4.36 -16.39 -4.99
C VAL A 20 5.06 -15.83 -6.22
N LEU A 21 6.06 -16.53 -6.77
CA LEU A 21 6.77 -16.14 -8.00
C LEU A 21 5.87 -16.20 -9.24
N ALA A 22 4.78 -16.96 -9.25
CA ALA A 22 3.81 -16.95 -10.34
C ALA A 22 3.08 -15.60 -10.41
N THR A 23 2.89 -14.94 -9.26
CA THR A 23 2.28 -13.60 -9.22
C THR A 23 3.18 -12.55 -9.86
N THR A 24 2.57 -11.56 -10.51
CA THR A 24 3.29 -10.39 -11.07
C THR A 24 4.01 -9.59 -9.98
N LEU A 25 3.43 -9.52 -8.78
CA LEU A 25 4.04 -8.87 -7.61
C LEU A 25 5.28 -9.61 -7.10
N GLY A 26 5.23 -10.95 -7.05
CA GLY A 26 6.38 -11.77 -6.68
C GLY A 26 7.54 -11.58 -7.65
N ARG A 27 7.27 -11.63 -8.97
CA ARG A 27 8.29 -11.36 -10.00
C ARG A 27 8.87 -9.96 -9.91
N ASP A 28 8.05 -8.93 -9.67
CA ASP A 28 8.56 -7.55 -9.50
C ASP A 28 9.55 -7.45 -8.34
N LYS A 29 9.28 -8.12 -7.21
CA LYS A 29 10.17 -8.14 -6.05
C LYS A 29 11.48 -8.86 -6.34
N VAL A 30 11.42 -10.03 -6.99
CA VAL A 30 12.63 -10.78 -7.40
C VAL A 30 13.47 -9.95 -8.36
N TYR A 31 12.85 -9.32 -9.37
CA TYR A 31 13.58 -8.45 -10.29
C TYR A 31 14.21 -7.24 -9.59
N ARG A 32 13.55 -6.63 -8.59
CA ARG A 32 14.17 -5.59 -7.76
C ARG A 32 15.40 -6.12 -7.02
N LEU A 33 15.31 -7.30 -6.41
CA LEU A 33 16.43 -7.92 -5.71
C LEU A 33 17.64 -8.10 -6.64
N VAL A 34 17.42 -8.71 -7.80
CA VAL A 34 18.48 -8.90 -8.80
C VAL A 34 19.05 -7.57 -9.29
N GLN A 35 18.22 -6.54 -9.47
CA GLN A 35 18.69 -5.21 -9.86
C GLN A 35 19.57 -4.55 -8.79
N TYR A 36 19.20 -4.66 -7.50
CA TYR A 36 20.00 -4.12 -6.42
C TYR A 36 21.33 -4.88 -6.27
N LEU A 37 21.33 -6.20 -6.44
CA LEU A 37 22.55 -7.00 -6.49
C LEU A 37 23.43 -6.62 -7.68
N ALA A 38 22.85 -6.48 -8.88
CA ALA A 38 23.58 -6.03 -10.06
C ALA A 38 24.23 -4.65 -9.84
N ARG A 39 23.54 -3.72 -9.16
CA ARG A 39 24.10 -2.41 -8.80
C ARG A 39 25.27 -2.54 -7.81
N LEU A 40 25.14 -3.41 -6.80
CA LEU A 40 26.21 -3.65 -5.82
C LEU A 40 27.45 -4.26 -6.50
N ILE A 41 27.24 -5.22 -7.39
CA ILE A 41 28.31 -5.90 -8.13
C ILE A 41 28.98 -4.93 -9.11
N ALA A 42 28.20 -4.16 -9.87
CA ALA A 42 28.71 -3.13 -10.78
C ALA A 42 29.59 -2.11 -10.04
N TRP A 43 29.15 -1.64 -8.87
CA TRP A 43 29.93 -0.76 -8.02
C TRP A 43 31.22 -1.40 -7.49
N SER A 44 31.17 -2.68 -7.12
CA SER A 44 32.37 -3.43 -6.72
C SER A 44 33.40 -3.53 -7.86
N PHE A 45 32.97 -3.82 -9.08
CA PHE A 45 33.86 -3.86 -10.25
C PHE A 45 34.42 -2.48 -10.61
N LEU A 46 33.61 -1.43 -10.49
CA LEU A 46 34.06 -0.05 -10.69
C LEU A 46 35.21 0.33 -9.75
N ARG A 47 35.10 -0.06 -8.47
CA ARG A 47 36.16 0.18 -7.46
C ARG A 47 37.44 -0.63 -7.73
N ARG A 48 37.34 -1.74 -8.47
CA ARG A 48 38.47 -2.56 -8.90
C ARG A 48 39.04 -2.13 -10.26
N GLY A 49 38.52 -1.06 -10.86
CA GLY A 49 38.98 -0.53 -12.15
C GLY A 49 38.47 -1.29 -13.38
N SER A 50 37.57 -2.28 -13.22
CA SER A 50 37.03 -3.04 -14.34
C SER A 50 35.72 -2.43 -14.84
N ILE A 51 35.83 -1.51 -15.80
CA ILE A 51 34.68 -0.77 -16.36
C ILE A 51 33.78 -1.69 -17.21
N GLU A 52 34.38 -2.57 -18.02
CA GLU A 52 33.63 -3.47 -18.90
C GLU A 52 32.75 -4.47 -18.13
N ALA A 53 33.29 -5.04 -17.04
CA ALA A 53 32.52 -5.94 -16.19
C ALA A 53 31.36 -5.19 -15.52
N ALA A 54 31.59 -3.95 -15.05
CA ALA A 54 30.53 -3.14 -14.47
C ALA A 54 29.41 -2.79 -15.47
N ASP A 55 29.76 -2.52 -16.72
CA ASP A 55 28.78 -2.19 -17.77
C ASP A 55 27.86 -3.38 -18.11
N ARG A 56 28.40 -4.60 -18.10
CA ARG A 56 27.58 -5.83 -18.27
C ARG A 56 26.50 -5.95 -17.19
N TRP A 57 26.85 -5.65 -15.93
CA TRP A 57 25.89 -5.67 -14.82
C TRP A 57 24.89 -4.51 -14.89
N ASP A 58 25.31 -3.34 -15.39
CA ASP A 58 24.39 -2.22 -15.61
C ASP A 58 23.40 -2.52 -16.75
N GLY A 59 23.86 -3.17 -17.82
CA GLY A 59 23.03 -3.72 -18.89
C GLY A 59 21.97 -4.69 -18.40
N LEU A 60 22.34 -5.65 -17.53
CA LEU A 60 21.40 -6.58 -16.89
C LEU A 60 20.33 -5.83 -16.09
N LYS A 61 20.75 -4.88 -15.24
CA LYS A 61 19.84 -4.05 -14.44
C LYS A 61 18.88 -3.25 -15.34
N ASN A 62 19.38 -2.65 -16.43
CA ASN A 62 18.59 -1.88 -17.38
C ASN A 62 17.58 -2.76 -18.13
N GLY A 63 17.99 -3.94 -18.60
CA GLY A 63 17.11 -4.92 -19.25
C GLY A 63 15.97 -5.38 -18.34
N LEU A 64 16.28 -5.74 -17.09
CA LEU A 64 15.25 -6.10 -16.09
C LEU A 64 14.33 -4.91 -15.78
N THR A 65 14.83 -3.67 -15.84
CA THR A 65 14.01 -2.47 -15.62
C THR A 65 12.99 -2.29 -16.73
N MET A 66 13.38 -2.54 -17.98
CA MET A 66 12.46 -2.53 -19.12
C MET A 66 11.42 -3.65 -19.01
N GLY A 67 11.82 -4.87 -18.63
CA GLY A 67 10.89 -5.97 -18.41
C GLY A 67 9.84 -5.67 -17.32
N ARG A 68 10.26 -5.04 -16.22
CA ARG A 68 9.34 -4.61 -15.15
C ARG A 68 8.36 -3.53 -15.58
N ARG A 69 8.80 -2.61 -16.45
CA ARG A 69 7.91 -1.59 -17.04
C ARG A 69 6.87 -2.24 -17.94
N ALA A 70 7.26 -3.22 -18.75
CA ALA A 70 6.34 -3.99 -19.59
C ALA A 70 5.27 -4.73 -18.76
N MET A 71 5.64 -5.30 -17.60
CA MET A 71 4.68 -5.97 -16.70
C MET A 71 3.65 -5.03 -16.06
N ARG A 72 3.84 -3.71 -16.13
CA ARG A 72 2.93 -2.71 -15.56
C ARG A 72 2.03 -2.04 -16.61
N VAL A 73 2.16 -2.43 -17.87
CA VAL A 73 1.21 -2.04 -18.92
C VAL A 73 -0.18 -2.48 -18.47
N PHE A 74 -1.20 -1.63 -18.68
CA PHE A 74 -2.58 -1.78 -18.19
C PHE A 74 -2.85 -1.56 -16.70
N ARG A 75 -1.83 -1.51 -15.83
CA ARG A 75 -2.00 -1.12 -14.43
C ARG A 75 -2.71 0.23 -14.21
N PRO A 76 -2.52 1.27 -15.06
CA PRO A 76 -3.28 2.53 -14.92
C PRO A 76 -4.81 2.33 -14.92
N VAL A 77 -5.31 1.31 -15.61
CA VAL A 77 -6.75 1.02 -15.72
C VAL A 77 -7.33 0.59 -14.38
N GLU A 78 -6.56 -0.14 -13.57
CA GLU A 78 -6.95 -0.52 -12.20
C GLU A 78 -7.17 0.72 -11.33
N PHE A 79 -6.30 1.73 -11.48
CA PHE A 79 -6.40 2.99 -10.73
C PHE A 79 -7.56 3.86 -11.22
N LEU A 80 -7.83 3.87 -12.53
CA LEU A 80 -9.01 4.52 -13.10
C LEU A 80 -10.30 3.85 -12.60
N GLN A 81 -10.36 2.51 -12.59
CA GLN A 81 -11.51 1.78 -12.07
C GLN A 81 -11.71 2.05 -10.57
N ALA A 82 -10.62 2.12 -9.80
CA ALA A 82 -10.69 2.50 -8.38
C ALA A 82 -11.21 3.93 -8.21
N ALA A 83 -10.74 4.88 -9.02
CA ALA A 83 -11.23 6.26 -9.01
C ALA A 83 -12.73 6.32 -9.32
N MET A 84 -13.19 5.60 -10.35
CA MET A 84 -14.60 5.52 -10.74
C MET A 84 -15.48 4.91 -9.63
N LYS A 85 -15.04 3.82 -9.01
CA LYS A 85 -15.73 3.21 -7.85
C LYS A 85 -15.83 4.18 -6.67
N LEU A 86 -14.80 4.99 -6.43
CA LEU A 86 -14.84 6.01 -5.39
C LEU A 86 -15.74 7.20 -5.75
N ALA A 87 -15.83 7.56 -7.03
CA ALA A 87 -16.70 8.63 -7.52
C ALA A 87 -18.18 8.25 -7.49
N GLN A 88 -18.51 6.96 -7.66
CA GLN A 88 -19.88 6.44 -7.56
C GLN A 88 -20.43 6.39 -6.12
N ARG A 89 -19.58 6.56 -5.09
CA ARG A 89 -20.04 6.59 -3.70
C ARG A 89 -20.73 7.94 -3.42
N PRO A 90 -21.98 7.94 -2.95
CA PRO A 90 -22.76 9.17 -2.77
C PRO A 90 -22.08 10.11 -1.76
N ILE A 91 -21.66 11.28 -2.25
CA ILE A 91 -20.99 12.35 -1.49
C ILE A 91 -21.96 13.01 -0.48
N THR A 92 -23.26 12.76 -0.66
CA THR A 92 -24.37 13.38 0.09
C THR A 92 -24.45 12.99 1.56
N ASN A 93 -23.81 11.90 2.01
CA ASN A 93 -23.85 11.44 3.40
C ASN A 93 -22.62 11.81 4.24
N LEU A 94 -21.66 12.56 3.71
CA LEU A 94 -20.41 12.91 4.43
C LEU A 94 -20.37 14.41 4.78
N SER A 95 -20.24 14.72 6.07
CA SER A 95 -19.91 16.07 6.54
C SER A 95 -18.52 16.52 6.05
N GLY A 96 -18.32 17.83 5.89
CA GLY A 96 -17.18 18.49 5.22
C GLY A 96 -15.81 17.79 5.21
N PRO A 97 -15.24 17.37 6.36
CA PRO A 97 -13.94 16.68 6.39
C PRO A 97 -13.91 15.36 5.61
N GLY A 98 -15.05 14.68 5.55
CA GLY A 98 -15.24 13.44 4.79
C GLY A 98 -15.29 13.66 3.28
N GLN A 99 -15.87 14.77 2.82
CA GLN A 99 -15.91 15.11 1.40
C GLN A 99 -14.50 15.43 0.88
N LEU A 100 -13.74 16.23 1.62
CA LEU A 100 -12.35 16.55 1.29
C LEU A 100 -11.48 15.28 1.24
N ALA A 101 -11.67 14.36 2.19
CA ALA A 101 -10.99 13.07 2.18
C ALA A 101 -11.34 12.23 0.94
N GLN A 102 -12.61 12.21 0.51
CA GLN A 102 -13.03 11.47 -0.69
C GLN A 102 -12.49 12.10 -1.98
N PHE A 103 -12.55 13.44 -2.12
CA PHE A 103 -11.97 14.15 -3.27
C PHE A 103 -10.46 13.94 -3.38
N THR A 104 -9.75 14.03 -2.26
CA THR A 104 -8.29 13.80 -2.23
C THR A 104 -7.94 12.33 -2.51
N GLN A 105 -8.78 11.37 -2.12
CA GLN A 105 -8.62 9.97 -2.51
C GLN A 105 -8.84 9.74 -4.01
N ILE A 106 -9.87 10.34 -4.61
CA ILE A 106 -10.11 10.27 -6.06
C ILE A 106 -8.94 10.90 -6.81
N GLY A 107 -8.53 12.10 -6.41
CA GLY A 107 -7.38 12.81 -6.98
C GLY A 107 -6.07 12.02 -6.85
N ARG A 108 -5.86 11.30 -5.74
CA ARG A 108 -4.72 10.39 -5.57
C ARG A 108 -4.75 9.25 -6.60
N GLN A 109 -5.90 8.59 -6.79
CA GLN A 109 -6.02 7.50 -7.76
C GLN A 109 -5.83 8.01 -9.19
N LEU A 110 -6.33 9.20 -9.52
CA LEU A 110 -6.10 9.84 -10.81
C LEU A 110 -4.63 10.25 -11.00
N GLY A 111 -3.96 10.75 -9.96
CA GLY A 111 -2.53 11.06 -9.97
C GLY A 111 -1.68 9.81 -10.25
N TYR A 112 -2.00 8.68 -9.62
CA TYR A 112 -1.32 7.41 -9.89
C TYR A 112 -1.65 6.84 -11.28
N ALA A 113 -2.89 6.98 -11.76
CA ALA A 113 -3.26 6.61 -13.13
C ALA A 113 -2.49 7.45 -14.15
N GLY A 114 -2.40 8.76 -13.96
CA GLY A 114 -1.64 9.68 -14.81
C GLY A 114 -0.14 9.38 -14.79
N PHE A 115 0.43 9.12 -13.61
CA PHE A 115 1.82 8.72 -13.46
C PHE A 115 2.14 7.42 -14.23
N LEU A 116 1.38 6.36 -14.00
CA LEU A 116 1.61 5.07 -14.65
C LEU A 116 1.26 5.11 -16.15
N GLY A 117 0.29 5.91 -16.57
CA GLY A 117 -0.06 6.11 -17.97
C GLY A 117 1.06 6.83 -18.73
N THR A 118 1.65 7.86 -18.14
CA THR A 118 2.81 8.55 -18.72
C THR A 118 4.09 7.72 -18.66
N ASP A 119 4.29 6.89 -17.63
CA ASP A 119 5.39 5.90 -17.57
C ASP A 119 5.26 4.86 -18.71
N MET A 120 4.03 4.45 -19.05
CA MET A 120 3.77 3.58 -20.19
C MET A 120 4.14 4.26 -21.52
N LEU A 121 3.74 5.53 -21.73
CA LEU A 121 4.12 6.29 -22.93
C LEU A 121 5.63 6.47 -23.06
N PHE A 122 6.32 6.71 -21.92
CA PHE A 122 7.77 6.74 -21.88
C PHE A 122 8.37 5.39 -22.30
N TRP A 123 7.85 4.28 -21.77
CA TRP A 123 8.31 2.94 -22.12
C TRP A 123 8.11 2.63 -23.63
N LEU A 124 6.94 2.97 -24.20
CA LEU A 124 6.68 2.83 -25.66
C LEU A 124 7.66 3.66 -26.50
N GLY A 125 8.05 4.84 -26.02
CA GLY A 125 9.09 5.66 -26.65
C GLY A 125 10.47 5.00 -26.58
N THR A 126 10.83 4.36 -25.45
CA THR A 126 12.13 3.70 -25.29
C THR A 126 12.31 2.45 -26.16
N ILE A 127 11.23 1.70 -26.43
CA ILE A 127 11.27 0.57 -27.37
C ILE A 127 11.18 1.00 -28.84
N ARG A 128 11.21 2.33 -29.11
CA ARG A 128 11.08 2.95 -30.45
C ARG A 128 9.81 2.61 -31.22
N PHE A 129 8.79 2.08 -30.54
CA PHE A 129 7.45 1.90 -31.12
C PHE A 129 6.84 3.26 -31.45
N LEU A 130 6.98 4.23 -30.54
CA LEU A 130 6.69 5.63 -30.80
C LEU A 130 8.01 6.34 -31.13
N LYS A 131 8.12 6.89 -32.34
CA LYS A 131 9.29 7.69 -32.76
C LYS A 131 9.27 9.05 -32.05
N TYR A 132 9.71 9.05 -30.80
CA TYR A 132 9.85 10.25 -29.99
C TYR A 132 11.30 10.69 -29.92
N ASP A 133 11.50 12.00 -30.03
CA ASP A 133 12.79 12.61 -29.76
C ASP A 133 13.13 12.53 -28.25
N LYS A 134 14.43 12.54 -27.91
CA LYS A 134 14.94 12.54 -26.54
C LYS A 134 14.33 13.69 -25.71
N ALA A 135 14.10 14.86 -26.32
CA ALA A 135 13.44 15.99 -25.69
C ALA A 135 11.98 15.68 -25.30
N LYS A 136 11.24 14.95 -26.15
CA LYS A 136 9.86 14.53 -25.88
C LYS A 136 9.81 13.47 -24.79
N LEU A 137 10.72 12.50 -24.79
CA LEU A 137 10.84 11.50 -23.72
C LEU A 137 11.07 12.16 -22.35
N LYS A 138 11.99 13.13 -22.28
CA LYS A 138 12.27 13.88 -21.05
C LYS A 138 11.03 14.63 -20.57
N ARG A 139 10.30 15.30 -21.47
CA ARG A 139 9.05 16.00 -21.11
C ARG A 139 7.98 15.04 -20.56
N ILE A 140 7.80 13.87 -21.17
CA ILE A 140 6.87 12.84 -20.68
C ILE A 140 7.27 12.38 -19.29
N GLN A 141 8.57 12.16 -19.06
CA GLN A 141 9.11 11.79 -17.76
C GLN A 141 8.88 12.90 -16.71
N ASP A 142 9.09 14.17 -17.07
CA ASP A 142 8.86 15.30 -16.17
C ASP A 142 7.37 15.43 -15.79
N ILE A 143 6.48 15.26 -16.76
CA ILE A 143 5.02 15.23 -16.52
C ILE A 143 4.66 14.06 -15.60
N SER A 144 5.26 12.89 -15.82
CA SER A 144 5.08 11.72 -14.95
C SER A 144 5.47 12.04 -13.51
N MET A 145 6.63 12.67 -13.29
CA MET A 145 7.07 13.07 -11.94
C MET A 145 6.15 14.11 -11.29
N LYS A 146 5.56 15.02 -12.08
CA LYS A 146 4.55 15.98 -11.58
C LYS A 146 3.27 15.28 -11.13
N PHE A 147 2.77 14.31 -11.89
CA PHE A 147 1.61 13.49 -11.50
C PHE A 147 1.89 12.61 -10.28
N TRP A 148 3.11 12.07 -10.19
CA TRP A 148 3.54 11.33 -9.01
C TRP A 148 3.57 12.21 -7.76
N PHE A 149 4.14 13.40 -7.87
CA PHE A 149 4.21 14.36 -6.77
C PHE A 149 2.81 14.81 -6.33
N SER A 150 1.93 15.16 -7.27
CA SER A 150 0.54 15.53 -6.94
C SER A 150 -0.20 14.37 -6.25
N GLY A 151 0.00 13.13 -6.70
CA GLY A 151 -0.53 11.93 -6.05
C GLY A 151 -0.06 11.79 -4.60
N ILE A 152 1.22 12.05 -4.31
CA ILE A 152 1.76 12.01 -2.93
C ILE A 152 1.16 13.11 -2.06
N VAL A 153 1.10 14.35 -2.56
CA VAL A 153 0.52 15.47 -1.81
C VAL A 153 -0.94 15.19 -1.47
N LEU A 154 -1.72 14.72 -2.44
CA LEU A 154 -3.12 14.34 -2.21
C LEU A 154 -3.26 13.15 -1.26
N SER A 155 -2.34 12.17 -1.33
CA SER A 155 -2.32 11.06 -0.37
C SER A 155 -2.00 11.53 1.05
N LEU A 156 -1.12 12.51 1.21
CA LEU A 156 -0.77 13.07 2.50
C LEU A 156 -1.95 13.85 3.09
N VAL A 157 -2.59 14.70 2.29
CA VAL A 157 -3.80 15.45 2.71
C VAL A 157 -4.94 14.48 3.09
N SER A 158 -5.18 13.45 2.28
CA SER A 158 -6.19 12.44 2.57
C SER A 158 -5.92 11.68 3.87
N SER A 159 -4.65 11.30 4.09
CA SER A 159 -4.24 10.58 5.30
C SER A 159 -4.40 11.46 6.54
N SER A 160 -4.00 12.72 6.46
CA SER A 160 -4.17 13.71 7.53
C SER A 160 -5.65 13.96 7.85
N ALA A 161 -6.49 14.16 6.83
CA ALA A 161 -7.94 14.34 7.01
C ALA A 161 -8.59 13.10 7.66
N SER A 162 -8.18 11.91 7.24
CA SER A 162 -8.67 10.65 7.82
C SER A 162 -8.25 10.49 9.28
N LEU A 163 -7.02 10.87 9.64
CA LEU A 163 -6.53 10.84 11.02
C LEU A 163 -7.29 11.83 11.92
N VAL A 164 -7.61 13.02 11.41
CA VAL A 164 -8.42 14.00 12.16
C VAL A 164 -9.83 13.45 12.41
N LYS A 165 -10.45 12.86 11.39
CA LYS A 165 -11.74 12.18 11.54
C LYS A 165 -11.68 11.05 12.57
N LEU A 166 -10.68 10.18 12.48
CA LEU A 166 -10.52 9.05 13.39
C LEU A 166 -10.35 9.51 14.84
N ARG A 167 -9.62 10.62 15.08
CA ARG A 167 -9.51 11.23 16.41
C ARG A 167 -10.83 11.81 16.90
N ALA A 168 -11.60 12.46 16.02
CA ALA A 168 -12.91 12.99 16.35
C ALA A 168 -13.91 11.87 16.70
N ASP A 169 -13.93 10.79 15.91
CA ASP A 169 -14.77 9.61 16.14
C ASP A 169 -14.36 8.89 17.44
N GLY A 170 -13.06 8.73 17.71
CA GLY A 170 -12.56 8.15 18.97
C GLY A 170 -13.02 8.94 20.21
N ARG A 171 -13.02 10.28 20.14
CA ARG A 171 -13.56 11.13 21.22
C ARG A 171 -15.07 10.94 21.40
N ARG A 172 -15.83 10.82 20.30
CA ARG A 172 -17.27 10.57 20.35
C ARG A 172 -17.59 9.21 20.97
N PHE A 173 -16.85 8.16 20.63
CA PHE A 173 -17.02 6.84 21.24
C PHE A 173 -16.65 6.84 22.73
N ALA A 174 -15.59 7.55 23.13
CA ALA A 174 -15.24 7.68 24.54
C ALA A 174 -16.35 8.37 25.36
N LEU A 175 -16.92 9.47 24.83
CA LEU A 175 -18.05 10.17 25.45
C LEU A 175 -19.31 9.30 25.50
N SER A 176 -19.64 8.60 24.41
CA SER A 176 -20.80 7.69 24.36
C SER A 176 -20.66 6.52 25.33
N ASN A 177 -19.45 5.99 25.49
CA ASN A 177 -19.17 4.93 26.47
C ASN A 177 -19.25 5.45 27.92
N GLU A 178 -18.84 6.70 28.17
CA GLU A 178 -19.00 7.33 29.49
C GLU A 178 -20.48 7.56 29.83
N ILE A 179 -21.27 8.04 28.88
CA ILE A 179 -22.73 8.22 29.03
C ILE A 179 -23.40 6.88 29.29
N ALA A 180 -23.10 5.85 28.49
CA ALA A 180 -23.64 4.50 28.69
C ALA A 180 -23.28 3.91 30.07
N ARG A 181 -22.06 4.16 30.59
CA ARG A 181 -21.66 3.80 31.96
C ARG A 181 -22.43 4.57 33.03
N ARG A 182 -22.73 5.85 32.80
CA ARG A 182 -23.53 6.65 33.74
C ARG A 182 -24.99 6.23 33.75
N GLU A 183 -25.56 5.89 32.59
CA GLU A 183 -26.92 5.38 32.47
C GLU A 183 -27.05 4.01 33.16
N THR A 184 -26.19 3.04 32.84
CA THR A 184 -26.16 1.74 33.54
C THR A 184 -25.85 1.86 35.03
N GLY A 185 -25.03 2.85 35.43
CA GLY A 185 -24.82 3.18 36.83
C GLY A 185 -26.08 3.76 37.49
N SER A 186 -26.77 4.68 36.83
CA SER A 186 -27.96 5.36 37.33
C SER A 186 -29.21 4.47 37.34
N GLU A 187 -29.32 3.54 36.39
CA GLU A 187 -30.42 2.56 36.29
C GLU A 187 -30.29 1.43 37.31
N LYS A 188 -29.08 1.15 37.81
CA LYS A 188 -28.91 0.33 39.01
C LYS A 188 -29.51 1.10 40.19
N SER A 189 -30.80 0.87 40.44
CA SER A 189 -31.56 1.41 41.57
C SER A 189 -30.74 1.29 42.85
N SER A 190 -30.83 2.27 43.74
CA SER A 190 -30.17 2.25 45.04
C SER A 190 -30.41 0.92 45.79
N GLU A 191 -31.56 0.29 45.57
CA GLU A 191 -31.92 -1.02 46.11
C GLU A 191 -31.07 -2.18 45.54
N ASP A 192 -30.81 -2.21 44.23
CA ASP A 192 -29.98 -3.25 43.61
C ASP A 192 -28.51 -3.14 44.02
N ARG A 193 -28.03 -1.92 44.28
CA ARG A 193 -26.67 -1.70 44.81
C ARG A 193 -26.55 -2.19 46.26
N ILE A 194 -27.57 -1.94 47.08
CA ILE A 194 -27.62 -2.42 48.47
C ILE A 194 -27.68 -3.95 48.50
N ARG A 195 -28.48 -4.57 47.63
CA ARG A 195 -28.64 -6.02 47.54
C ARG A 195 -27.36 -6.74 47.08
N ASP A 196 -26.65 -6.19 46.10
CA ASP A 196 -25.34 -6.71 45.66
C ASP A 196 -24.27 -6.62 46.77
N ASP A 197 -24.28 -5.54 47.57
CA ASP A 197 -23.34 -5.36 48.69
C ASP A 197 -23.66 -6.31 49.87
N GLU A 198 -24.94 -6.59 50.12
CA GLU A 198 -25.35 -7.61 51.10
C GLU A 198 -24.93 -9.02 50.66
N GLU A 199 -25.08 -9.37 49.37
CA GLU A 199 -24.62 -10.65 48.83
C GLU A 199 -23.09 -10.81 48.95
N ARG A 200 -22.34 -9.75 48.67
CA ARG A 200 -20.88 -9.73 48.82
C ARG A 200 -20.44 -9.88 50.27
N ARG A 201 -21.14 -9.22 51.20
CA ARG A 201 -20.90 -9.36 52.64
C ARG A 201 -21.25 -10.76 53.15
N GLY A 202 -22.30 -11.38 52.62
CA GLY A 202 -22.67 -12.77 52.90
C GLY A 202 -21.59 -13.75 52.43
N LYS A 203 -21.13 -13.63 51.19
CA LYS A 203 -20.04 -14.46 50.63
C LYS A 203 -18.72 -14.26 51.39
N GLY A 204 -18.39 -13.03 51.80
CA GLY A 204 -17.20 -12.75 52.61
C GLY A 204 -17.26 -13.38 54.01
N ARG A 205 -18.44 -13.41 54.64
CA ARG A 205 -18.64 -14.08 55.93
C ARG A 205 -18.56 -15.60 55.81
N ALA A 206 -19.06 -16.17 54.71
CA ALA A 206 -18.98 -17.60 54.43
C ALA A 206 -17.54 -18.10 54.14
N LEU A 207 -16.63 -17.22 53.76
CA LEU A 207 -15.21 -17.53 53.54
C LEU A 207 -14.36 -17.42 54.82
N LEU A 208 -14.92 -16.85 55.90
CA LEU A 208 -14.25 -16.63 57.18
C LEU A 208 -14.76 -17.56 58.31
N ALA A 209 -15.70 -18.45 58.00
CA ALA A 209 -16.20 -19.51 58.87
C ALA A 209 -15.63 -20.87 58.43
#